data_AF-B3RN33-F1
#
_entry.id   AF-B3RN33-F1
#
_cell.length_a   1.000
_cell.length_b   1.000
_cell.length_c   1.000
_cell.angle_alpha   90.00
_cell.angle_beta   90.00
_cell.angle_gamma   90.00
#
_symmetry.space_group_name_H-M   'P 1'
#
loop_
_entity.id
_entity.type
_entity.pdbx_description
1 polymer ?
#
loop_
_entity_poly.entity_id
_entity_poly.type
_entity_poly.pdbx_seq_one_letter_code
_entity_poly.pdbx_strand_id
1 'polypeptide(L)' 'MCHIAYRFQLAGYRDEIEYCSVGDNSEVERWPESGFVKKLQRKKDGYFYYFNRSRECADKDLFKIKLFEY' A
#
# COMPACT_ATOMS: atom_id res chain seq x y z
N MET A 1 9.60 -4.35 -6.41
CA MET A 1 9.45 -4.55 -4.95
C MET A 1 9.22 -3.23 -4.18
N CYS A 2 9.99 -2.16 -4.41
CA CYS A 2 9.88 -0.91 -3.62
C CYS A 2 8.51 -0.17 -3.67
N HIS A 3 7.76 -0.29 -4.78
CA HIS A 3 6.48 0.44 -4.94
C HIS A 3 5.32 -0.07 -4.07
N ILE A 4 5.41 -1.31 -3.60
CA ILE A 4 4.35 -1.95 -2.81
C ILE A 4 4.44 -1.42 -1.37
N ALA A 5 5.63 -1.42 -0.78
CA ALA A 5 5.90 -0.89 0.55
C ALA A 5 5.50 0.58 0.71
N TYR A 6 5.73 1.42 -0.31
CA TYR A 6 5.31 2.82 -0.31
C TYR A 6 3.82 3.02 0.00
N ARG A 7 2.96 2.22 -0.64
CA ARG A 7 1.51 2.39 -0.56
C ARG A 7 0.96 1.92 0.77
N PHE A 8 1.52 0.82 1.30
CA PHE A 8 1.21 0.35 2.63
C PHE A 8 1.62 1.39 3.69
N GLN A 9 2.84 1.94 3.57
CA GLN A 9 3.31 2.99 4.48
C GLN A 9 2.49 4.27 4.42
N LEU A 10 2.03 4.68 3.23
CA LEU A 10 1.10 5.80 3.06
C LEU A 10 -0.23 5.59 3.80
N ALA A 11 -0.75 4.36 3.77
CA ALA A 11 -1.97 4.00 4.46
C ALA A 11 -1.76 3.79 5.98
N GLY A 12 -0.50 3.84 6.46
CA GLY A 12 -0.12 3.71 7.85
C GLY A 12 0.19 2.27 8.28
N TYR A 13 0.41 1.37 7.33
CA TYR A 13 0.79 -0.02 7.56
C TYR A 13 2.26 -0.23 7.27
N ARG A 14 2.89 -1.17 7.97
CA ARG A 14 4.26 -1.56 7.67
C ARG A 14 4.33 -2.39 6.38
N ASP A 15 3.48 -3.41 6.29
CA ASP A 15 3.51 -4.40 5.21
C ASP A 15 2.11 -4.95 4.92
N GLU A 16 2.01 -5.77 3.86
CA GLU A 16 0.76 -6.44 3.48
C GLU A 16 0.24 -7.38 4.56
N ILE A 17 1.12 -7.96 5.38
CA ILE A 17 0.77 -8.85 6.50
C ILE A 17 0.03 -8.05 7.58
N GLU A 18 0.54 -6.86 7.95
CA GLU A 18 -0.13 -6.01 8.93
C GLU A 18 -1.45 -5.47 8.38
N TYR A 19 -1.50 -5.17 7.08
CA TYR A 19 -2.74 -4.81 6.43
C TYR A 19 -3.77 -5.97 6.46
N CYS A 20 -3.34 -7.21 6.21
CA CYS A 20 -4.20 -8.39 6.25
C CYS A 20 -4.66 -8.74 7.68
N SER A 21 -3.85 -8.47 8.71
CA SER A 21 -4.24 -8.67 10.10
C SER A 21 -5.16 -7.57 10.64
N VAL A 22 -5.02 -6.34 10.16
CA VAL A 22 -5.80 -5.18 10.64
C VAL A 22 -7.08 -4.97 9.83
N GLY A 23 -7.00 -5.12 8.51
CA GLY A 23 -8.17 -5.12 7.65
C GLY A 23 -8.83 -6.47 7.79
N ASP A 24 -10.07 -6.50 8.26
CA ASP A 24 -10.89 -7.68 8.52
C ASP A 24 -11.04 -8.57 7.28
N ASN A 25 -9.99 -9.34 6.93
CA ASN A 25 -9.83 -10.11 5.70
C ASN A 25 -10.24 -9.37 4.39
N SER A 26 -10.17 -8.04 4.37
CA SER A 26 -10.47 -7.28 3.15
C SER A 26 -9.34 -7.51 2.15
N GLU A 27 -9.59 -8.37 1.17
CA GLU A 27 -8.71 -8.59 0.04
C GLU A 27 -8.26 -7.24 -0.54
N VAL A 28 -6.95 -7.03 -0.58
CA VAL A 28 -6.34 -5.86 -1.20
C VAL A 28 -6.76 -5.86 -2.66
N GLU A 29 -7.63 -4.94 -3.08
CA GLU A 29 -7.93 -4.82 -4.52
C GLU A 29 -6.65 -4.41 -5.24
N ARG A 30 -6.14 -5.31 -6.09
CA ARG A 30 -4.99 -5.09 -6.95
C ARG A 30 -5.47 -4.95 -8.40
N TRP A 31 -4.84 -4.08 -9.16
CA TRP A 31 -5.08 -3.98 -10.59
C TRP A 31 -4.49 -5.20 -11.31
N PRO A 32 -5.25 -5.89 -12.18
CA PRO A 32 -4.79 -7.12 -12.82
C PRO A 32 -3.63 -6.90 -13.80
N GLU A 33 -3.55 -5.71 -14.42
CA GLU A 33 -2.53 -5.40 -15.43
C GLU A 33 -1.14 -5.12 -14.83
N SER A 34 -1.09 -4.49 -13.66
CA SER A 34 0.18 -4.03 -13.05
C SER A 34 0.48 -4.65 -11.69
N GLY A 35 -0.45 -5.40 -11.09
CA GLY A 35 -0.33 -5.93 -9.72
C GLY A 35 -0.35 -4.84 -8.64
N PHE A 36 -0.78 -3.64 -9.00
CA PHE A 36 -0.72 -2.45 -8.17
C PHE A 36 -1.94 -2.35 -7.27
N VAL A 37 -1.72 -2.02 -5.99
CA VAL A 37 -2.82 -1.78 -5.05
C VAL A 37 -3.69 -0.62 -5.55
N LYS A 38 -4.99 -0.86 -5.67
CA LYS A 38 -6.03 0.06 -6.15
C LYS A 38 -6.66 0.82 -4.99
N LYS A 39 -6.96 0.14 -3.89
CA LYS A 39 -7.52 0.75 -2.69
C LYS A 39 -6.85 0.20 -1.44
N LEU A 40 -6.63 1.06 -0.45
CA LEU A 40 -6.24 0.68 0.91
C LEU A 40 -7.10 1.43 1.92
N GLN A 41 -7.59 0.73 2.93
CA GLN A 41 -8.22 1.38 4.08
C GLN A 41 -7.15 1.87 5.06
N ARG A 42 -7.27 3.06 5.63
CA ARG A 42 -6.37 3.58 6.68
C ARG A 42 -6.69 2.97 8.04
N LYS A 43 -5.65 2.53 8.74
CA LYS A 43 -5.74 1.91 10.08
C LYS A 43 -6.39 2.80 11.14
N LYS A 44 -6.14 4.11 11.06
CA LYS A 44 -6.45 5.06 12.13
C LYS A 44 -7.92 5.53 12.14
N ASP A 45 -8.55 5.58 10.98
CA ASP A 45 -9.82 6.31 10.80
C ASP A 45 -10.83 5.53 9.94
N GLY A 46 -10.42 4.44 9.29
CA GLY A 46 -11.29 3.66 8.40
C GLY A 46 -11.55 4.28 7.03
N TYR A 47 -11.01 5.48 6.74
CA TYR A 47 -11.06 6.09 5.41
C TYR A 47 -10.29 5.30 4.36
N PHE A 48 -10.77 5.32 3.10
CA PHE A 48 -10.14 4.63 1.98
C PHE A 48 -9.26 5.56 1.16
N TYR A 49 -8.02 5.14 0.93
CA TYR A 49 -7.14 5.69 -0.10
C TYR A 49 -7.37 4.95 -1.41
N TYR A 50 -7.51 5.72 -2.49
CA TYR A 50 -7.58 5.21 -3.86
C TYR A 50 -6.29 5.59 -4.58
N PHE A 51 -5.69 4.61 -5.25
CA PHE A 51 -4.45 4.78 -5.99
C PHE A 51 -4.70 4.53 -7.48
N ASN A 52 -4.06 5.34 -8.32
CA ASN A 52 -4.15 5.14 -9.76
C ASN A 52 -3.41 3.89 -10.24
N ARG A 53 -3.78 3.44 -11.44
CA ARG A 53 -3.11 2.35 -12.18
C ARG A 53 -1.67 2.69 -12.56
N SER A 54 -1.40 3.97 -12.78
CA SER A 54 -0.10 4.47 -13.23
C SER A 54 0.88 4.64 -12.07
N ARG A 55 2.18 4.63 -12.38
CA ARG A 55 3.26 4.84 -11.40
C ARG A 55 3.23 6.29 -10.91
N GLU A 56 2.50 6.56 -9.84
CA GLU A 56 2.54 7.84 -9.11
C GLU A 56 3.80 7.98 -8.25
N CYS A 57 4.60 6.92 -8.10
CA CYS A 57 5.87 7.01 -7.37
C CYS A 57 6.86 7.85 -8.17
N ALA A 58 6.88 9.15 -7.91
CA ALA A 58 8.02 9.99 -8.21
C ALA A 58 9.22 9.45 -7.43
N ASP A 59 10.38 9.36 -8.09
CA ASP A 59 11.63 8.84 -7.52
C ASP A 59 12.01 9.52 -6.19
N LYS A 60 11.57 10.78 -6.02
CA LYS A 60 11.72 11.61 -4.82
C LYS A 60 11.13 11.01 -3.54
N ASP A 61 10.08 10.21 -3.64
CA ASP A 61 9.43 9.60 -2.46
C ASP A 61 9.99 8.22 -2.11
N LEU A 62 10.88 7.67 -2.94
CA LEU A 62 11.54 6.39 -2.67
C LEU A 62 12.41 6.45 -1.41
N PHE A 63 13.06 7.58 -1.16
CA PHE A 63 13.93 7.79 0.01
C PHE A 63 13.18 7.81 1.34
N LYS A 64 11.85 7.97 1.32
CA LYS A 64 11.01 7.95 2.54
C LYS A 64 10.55 6.54 2.89
N ILE A 65 10.71 5.58 1.98
CA ILE A 65 10.22 4.21 2.16
C ILE A 65 11.23 3.46 3.02
N LYS A 66 10.73 2.87 4.11
CA LYS A 66 11.51 1.90 4.89
C LYS A 66 11.20 0.51 4.36
N LEU A 67 12.20 -0.16 3.80
CA LEU A 67 12.09 -1.57 3.43
C LEU A 67 12.34 -2.42 4.66
N PHE A 68 11.41 -3.32 4.95
CA PHE A 68 11.55 -4.34 5.98
C PHE A 68 11.84 -5.66 5.27
N GLU A 69 12.95 -6.31 5.63
CA GLU A 69 13.31 -7.65 5.15
C GLU A 69 12.92 -8.64 6.24
N TYR A 70 12.29 -9.75 5.85
CA TYR A 70 11.83 -10.82 6.73
C TYR A 70 12.52 -12.13 6.36
#